data_AF-A0A8H6YCN3-F1
#
_entry.id   AF-A0A8H6YCN3-F1
#
_cell.length_a   1.000
_cell.length_b   1.000
_cell.length_c   1.000
_cell.angle_alpha   90.00
_cell.angle_beta   90.00
_cell.angle_gamma   90.00
#
_symmetry.space_group_name_H-M   'P 1'
#
loop_
_entity.id
_entity.type
_entity.pdbx_description
1 polymer ?
#
loop_
_entity_poly.entity_id
_entity_poly.type
_entity_poly.pdbx_seq_one_letter_code
_entity_poly.pdbx_strand_id
1 'polypeptide(L)'
;MRLYQEKGMRTLPTLEYPDKEGVTLKCTRKQETATYRGGLAGPIVYSLMKSAVQRFPTHFIDGSIHDRLPQAVKDEFLANAVGGVQNLASFTRVPNAGHLVVQTHPTALAKALLGVLTKECYKLLQAKL
;
A
#
# COMPACT_ATOMS: atom_id res chain seq x y z
N MET A 1 -9.41 -18.86 -7.40
CA MET A 1 -10.31 -18.22 -8.38
C MET A 1 -11.76 -18.04 -7.90
N ARG A 2 -12.32 -18.93 -7.06
CA ARG A 2 -13.71 -18.82 -6.55
C ARG A 2 -14.05 -17.48 -5.87
N LEU A 3 -13.13 -16.96 -5.06
CA LEU A 3 -13.27 -15.66 -4.37
C LEU A 3 -13.49 -14.46 -5.32
N TYR A 4 -12.79 -14.45 -6.48
CA TYR A 4 -12.96 -13.41 -7.49
C TYR A 4 -14.32 -13.51 -8.20
N GLN A 5 -14.84 -14.73 -8.39
CA GLN A 5 -16.17 -14.96 -8.96
C GLN A 5 -17.29 -14.52 -8.00
N GLU A 6 -17.18 -14.83 -6.71
CA GLU A 6 -18.23 -14.49 -5.73
C GLU A 6 -18.24 -13.00 -5.32
N LYS A 7 -17.05 -12.40 -5.17
CA LYS A 7 -16.92 -11.04 -4.61
C LYS A 7 -16.56 -9.99 -5.65
N GLY A 8 -15.80 -10.34 -6.68
CA GLY A 8 -15.27 -9.40 -7.67
C GLY A 8 -16.16 -9.19 -8.90
N MET A 9 -17.09 -10.11 -9.19
CA MET A 9 -17.93 -10.06 -10.39
C MET A 9 -19.42 -9.96 -10.07
N ARG A 10 -20.20 -9.45 -11.03
CA ARG A 10 -21.67 -9.40 -11.00
C ARG A 10 -22.23 -9.86 -12.34
N THR A 11 -23.42 -10.44 -12.33
CA THR A 11 -24.13 -10.84 -13.55
C THR A 11 -24.54 -9.61 -14.36
N LEU A 12 -24.56 -9.78 -15.68
CA LEU A 12 -25.17 -8.85 -16.62
C LEU A 12 -26.62 -9.30 -16.95
N PRO A 13 -27.52 -8.39 -17.36
CA PRO A 13 -27.28 -6.97 -17.61
C PRO A 13 -27.13 -6.15 -16.32
N THR A 14 -26.55 -4.96 -16.46
CA THR A 14 -26.47 -3.95 -15.39
C THR A 14 -26.89 -2.60 -15.94
N LEU A 15 -27.10 -1.58 -15.09
CA LEU A 15 -27.43 -0.23 -15.53
C LEU A 15 -26.43 0.34 -16.55
N GLU A 16 -25.13 0.03 -16.40
CA GLU A 16 -24.08 0.48 -17.32
C GLU A 16 -23.95 -0.38 -18.59
N TYR A 17 -24.50 -1.59 -18.58
CA TYR A 17 -24.42 -2.56 -19.67
C TYR A 17 -25.79 -3.26 -19.84
N PRO A 18 -26.82 -2.53 -20.33
CA PRO A 18 -28.19 -3.05 -20.39
C PRO A 18 -28.40 -4.10 -21.49
N ASP A 19 -27.53 -4.13 -22.50
CA ASP A 19 -27.62 -4.93 -23.72
C ASP A 19 -26.62 -6.11 -23.75
N LYS A 20 -25.95 -6.40 -22.63
CA LYS A 20 -24.90 -7.42 -22.54
C LYS A 20 -25.33 -8.60 -21.67
N GLU A 21 -24.78 -9.77 -21.98
CA GLU A 21 -24.96 -11.01 -21.22
C GLU A 21 -23.64 -11.48 -20.61
N GLY A 22 -23.71 -12.37 -19.61
CA GLY A 22 -22.55 -12.93 -18.91
C GLY A 22 -22.26 -12.26 -17.57
N VAL A 23 -20.98 -11.99 -17.28
CA VAL A 23 -20.54 -11.34 -16.02
C VAL A 23 -19.60 -10.18 -16.29
N THR A 24 -19.60 -9.21 -15.39
CA THR A 24 -18.68 -8.06 -15.39
C THR A 24 -18.09 -7.82 -14.01
N LEU A 25 -17.06 -6.99 -13.88
CA LEU A 25 -16.50 -6.61 -12.59
C LEU A 25 -17.50 -5.79 -11.79
N LYS A 26 -17.47 -5.93 -10.46
CA LYS A 26 -18.27 -5.06 -9.59
C LYS A 26 -17.77 -3.62 -9.57
N CYS A 27 -16.47 -3.40 -9.65
CA CYS A 27 -15.91 -2.07 -9.87
C CYS A 27 -15.88 -1.82 -11.37
N THR A 28 -16.62 -0.82 -11.84
CA THR A 28 -16.70 -0.52 -13.26
C THR A 28 -15.41 0.17 -13.69
N ARG A 29 -15.02 0.09 -14.97
CA ARG A 29 -13.79 0.76 -15.43
C ARG A 29 -13.79 2.25 -15.11
N LYS A 30 -14.97 2.90 -15.18
CA LYS A 30 -15.15 4.31 -14.82
C LYS A 30 -14.90 4.55 -13.33
N GLN A 31 -15.45 3.70 -12.46
CA GLN A 31 -15.22 3.77 -11.01
C GLN A 31 -13.74 3.56 -10.67
N GLU A 32 -13.12 2.51 -11.22
CA GLU A 32 -11.69 2.23 -11.02
C GLU A 32 -10.84 3.43 -11.43
N THR A 33 -11.06 3.95 -12.65
CA THR A 33 -10.31 5.09 -13.17
C THR A 33 -10.51 6.37 -12.34
N ALA A 34 -11.71 6.56 -11.76
CA ALA A 34 -11.97 7.72 -10.91
C ALA A 34 -11.04 7.77 -9.68
N THR A 35 -10.63 6.61 -9.15
CA THR A 35 -9.72 6.55 -8.00
C THR A 35 -8.31 7.09 -8.32
N TYR A 36 -7.87 7.03 -9.58
CA TYR A 36 -6.56 7.53 -10.03
C TYR A 36 -6.59 8.99 -10.50
N ARG A 37 -7.76 9.58 -10.71
CA ARG A 37 -7.92 10.96 -11.20
C ARG A 37 -7.95 12.00 -10.08
N GLY A 38 -8.12 11.57 -8.84
CA GLY A 38 -8.19 12.47 -7.69
C GLY A 38 -6.79 12.98 -7.28
N GLY A 39 -6.56 14.29 -7.40
CA GLY A 39 -5.30 14.93 -6.95
C GLY A 39 -5.14 15.04 -5.43
N LEU A 40 -6.17 14.71 -4.65
CA LEU A 40 -6.20 14.92 -3.20
C LEU A 40 -5.60 13.76 -2.39
N ALA A 41 -5.39 12.59 -2.98
CA ALA A 41 -4.89 11.43 -2.23
C ALA A 41 -3.53 11.71 -1.57
N GLY A 42 -2.60 12.35 -2.30
CA GLY A 42 -1.29 12.72 -1.77
C GLY A 42 -1.37 13.67 -0.57
N PRO A 43 -1.99 14.86 -0.70
CA PRO A 43 -2.17 15.80 0.41
C PRO A 43 -2.91 15.21 1.63
N ILE A 44 -3.94 14.37 1.40
CA ILE A 44 -4.67 13.71 2.48
C ILE A 44 -3.75 12.75 3.23
N VAL A 45 -3.02 11.88 2.53
CA VAL A 45 -2.06 10.97 3.17
C VAL A 45 -1.02 11.76 3.94
N TYR A 46 -0.43 12.78 3.30
CA TYR A 46 0.59 13.64 3.92
C TYR A 46 0.12 14.23 5.26
N SER A 47 -1.11 14.75 5.32
CA SER A 47 -1.65 15.33 6.57
C SER A 47 -2.01 14.29 7.64
N LEU A 48 -2.38 13.07 7.24
CA LEU A 48 -2.79 12.01 8.18
C LEU A 48 -1.63 11.18 8.72
N MET A 49 -0.49 11.13 8.02
CA MET A 49 0.60 10.21 8.37
C MET A 49 1.11 10.36 9.79
N LYS A 50 1.29 11.59 10.29
CA LYS A 50 1.76 11.83 11.65
C LYS A 50 0.84 11.21 12.70
N SER A 51 -0.47 11.33 12.51
CA SER A 51 -1.43 10.68 13.40
C SER A 51 -1.46 9.16 13.23
N ALA A 52 -1.22 8.65 12.03
CA ALA A 52 -1.22 7.22 11.76
C ALA A 52 -0.05 6.52 12.48
N VAL A 53 1.17 7.05 12.35
CA VAL A 53 2.37 6.46 12.96
C VAL A 53 2.37 6.50 14.48
N GLN A 54 1.65 7.45 15.09
CA GLN A 54 1.47 7.53 16.54
C GLN A 54 0.45 6.51 17.08
N ARG A 55 -0.48 6.05 16.25
CA ARG A 55 -1.58 5.15 16.65
C ARG A 55 -1.34 3.70 16.29
N PHE A 56 -0.60 3.46 15.20
CA PHE A 56 -0.38 2.13 14.66
C PHE A 56 1.12 1.89 14.45
N PRO A 57 1.61 0.68 14.77
CA PRO A 57 2.97 0.29 14.40
C PRO A 57 3.10 0.30 12.88
N THR A 58 3.67 1.39 12.36
CA THR A 58 3.77 1.64 10.93
C THR A 58 5.15 1.24 10.45
N HIS A 59 5.21 0.32 9.50
CA HIS A 59 6.45 -0.17 8.90
C HIS A 59 6.57 0.36 7.48
N PHE A 60 7.68 1.04 7.20
CA PHE A 60 7.93 1.61 5.88
C PHE A 60 8.98 0.77 5.15
N ILE A 61 8.61 0.25 3.97
CA ILE A 61 9.49 -0.54 3.12
C ILE A 61 9.51 0.11 1.74
N ASP A 62 10.71 0.49 1.28
CA ASP A 62 10.89 1.22 0.02
C ASP A 62 12.05 0.64 -0.79
N GLY A 63 12.05 0.89 -2.10
CA GLY A 63 13.19 0.63 -2.96
C GLY A 63 14.31 1.65 -2.73
N SER A 64 15.57 1.20 -2.83
CA SER A 64 16.76 2.06 -2.77
C SER A 64 16.99 2.91 -4.04
N ILE A 65 16.31 2.60 -5.15
CA ILE A 65 16.34 3.39 -6.38
C ILE A 65 15.21 4.43 -6.35
N HIS A 66 15.55 5.68 -6.66
CA HIS A 66 14.64 6.84 -6.61
C HIS A 66 14.07 7.17 -8.00
N ASP A 67 13.44 6.19 -8.64
CA ASP A 67 12.96 6.26 -10.03
C ASP A 67 11.60 6.96 -10.22
N ARG A 68 10.71 6.90 -9.22
CA ARG A 68 9.37 7.52 -9.26
C ARG A 68 9.25 8.83 -8.52
N LEU A 69 9.96 8.94 -7.39
CA LEU A 69 10.01 10.10 -6.52
C LEU A 69 11.47 10.39 -6.19
N PRO A 70 11.95 11.63 -6.38
CA PRO A 70 13.31 12.02 -5.99
C PRO A 70 13.56 11.75 -4.50
N GLN A 71 14.82 11.45 -4.16
CA GLN A 71 15.23 11.20 -2.77
C GLN A 71 14.84 12.35 -1.82
N ALA A 72 15.00 13.60 -2.26
CA ALA A 72 14.63 14.78 -1.46
C ALA A 72 13.14 14.80 -1.08
N VAL A 73 12.24 14.33 -1.95
CA VAL A 73 10.80 14.25 -1.66
C VAL A 73 10.52 13.16 -0.62
N LYS A 74 11.22 12.02 -0.72
CA LYS A 74 11.10 10.93 0.26
C LYS A 74 11.60 11.38 1.64
N ASP A 75 12.72 12.09 1.68
CA ASP A 75 13.31 12.59 2.92
C ASP A 75 12.42 13.65 3.58
N GLU A 76 11.85 14.55 2.79
CA GLU A 76 10.87 15.55 3.25
C GLU A 76 9.63 14.88 3.83
N PHE A 77 9.07 13.88 3.14
CA PHE A 77 7.92 13.12 3.64
C PHE A 77 8.24 12.43 4.98
N LEU A 78 9.42 11.82 5.10
CA LEU A 78 9.85 11.19 6.35
C LEU A 78 10.05 12.22 7.48
N ALA A 79 10.63 13.38 7.17
CA ALA A 79 10.86 14.43 8.17
C ALA A 79 9.55 15.07 8.65
N ASN A 80 8.64 15.40 7.72
CA ASN A 80 7.49 16.26 8.01
C ASN A 80 6.17 15.50 8.12
N ALA A 81 5.81 14.69 7.12
CA ALA A 81 4.55 13.94 7.13
C ALA A 81 4.56 12.84 8.20
N VAL A 82 5.69 12.13 8.33
CA VAL A 82 5.88 11.11 9.36
C VAL A 82 6.36 11.70 10.69
N GLY A 83 7.03 12.86 10.67
CA GLY A 83 7.62 13.48 11.87
C GLY A 83 8.96 12.87 12.29
N GLY A 84 9.64 12.18 11.37
CA GLY A 84 10.94 11.52 11.55
C GLY A 84 10.85 9.98 11.59
N VAL A 85 11.91 9.33 11.10
CA VAL A 85 12.01 7.86 10.98
C VAL A 85 11.84 7.15 12.32
N GLN A 86 12.19 7.81 13.43
CA GLN A 86 12.04 7.29 14.79
C GLN A 86 10.56 7.04 15.20
N ASN A 87 9.60 7.63 14.49
CA ASN A 87 8.18 7.37 14.73
C ASN A 87 7.68 6.12 13.99
N LEU A 88 8.50 5.52 13.13
CA LEU A 88 8.17 4.26 12.45
C LEU A 88 8.56 3.08 13.33
N ALA A 89 7.74 2.03 13.31
CA ALA A 89 8.07 0.77 13.97
C ALA A 89 9.25 0.06 13.28
N SER A 90 9.41 0.25 11.97
CA SER A 90 10.64 -0.05 11.25
C SER A 90 10.74 0.72 9.93
N PHE A 91 11.96 0.92 9.44
CA PHE A 91 12.25 1.47 8.12
C PHE A 91 13.24 0.56 7.39
N THR A 92 12.87 0.08 6.20
CA THR A 92 13.68 -0.85 5.40
C THR A 92 13.79 -0.36 3.96
N ARG A 93 15.02 -0.36 3.42
CA ARG A 93 15.26 -0.16 1.99
C ARG A 93 15.65 -1.48 1.33
N VAL A 94 14.96 -1.84 0.25
CA VAL A 94 15.27 -3.02 -0.57
C VAL A 94 16.38 -2.63 -1.56
N PRO A 95 17.56 -3.28 -1.49
CA PRO A 95 18.67 -2.99 -2.40
C PRO A 95 18.27 -3.22 -3.86
N ASN A 96 18.72 -2.33 -4.75
CA ASN A 96 18.52 -2.38 -6.20
C ASN A 96 17.05 -2.36 -6.68
N ALA A 97 16.09 -2.09 -5.79
CA ALA A 97 14.68 -1.97 -6.14
C ALA A 97 14.25 -0.51 -6.29
N GLY A 98 13.35 -0.23 -7.23
CA GLY A 98 12.67 1.07 -7.39
C GLY A 98 11.23 1.06 -6.89
N HIS A 99 10.40 1.95 -7.43
CA HIS A 99 8.98 2.08 -7.03
C HIS A 99 8.18 0.79 -7.22
N LEU A 100 8.47 0.04 -8.28
CA LEU A 100 7.83 -1.23 -8.60
C LEU A 100 8.50 -2.42 -7.88
N VAL A 101 8.88 -2.24 -6.61
CA VAL A 101 9.54 -3.27 -5.80
C VAL A 101 8.72 -4.57 -5.70
N VAL A 102 7.38 -4.46 -5.69
CA VAL A 102 6.48 -5.62 -5.66
C VAL A 102 6.58 -6.47 -6.94
N GLN A 103 6.88 -5.88 -8.10
CA GLN A 103 7.06 -6.60 -9.37
C GLN A 103 8.51 -7.00 -9.62
N THR A 104 9.46 -6.12 -9.30
CA THR A 104 10.88 -6.30 -9.67
C THR A 104 11.65 -7.16 -8.67
N HIS A 105 11.31 -7.09 -7.38
CA HIS A 105 12.01 -7.77 -6.30
C HIS A 105 11.04 -8.49 -5.34
N PRO A 106 10.09 -9.30 -5.83
CA PRO A 106 9.01 -9.87 -5.03
C PRO A 106 9.52 -10.71 -3.86
N THR A 107 10.57 -11.51 -4.08
CA THR A 107 11.17 -12.35 -3.04
C THR A 107 11.84 -11.51 -1.95
N ALA A 108 12.54 -10.44 -2.31
CA ALA A 108 13.21 -9.58 -1.34
C ALA A 108 12.18 -8.83 -0.48
N LEU A 109 11.12 -8.31 -1.12
CA LEU A 109 10.02 -7.67 -0.42
C LEU A 109 9.29 -8.65 0.51
N ALA A 110 9.00 -9.87 0.05
CA ALA A 110 8.35 -10.90 0.85
C ALA A 110 9.17 -11.25 2.11
N LYS A 111 10.50 -11.37 1.97
CA LYS A 111 11.40 -11.57 3.11
C LYS A 111 11.35 -10.39 4.10
N ALA A 112 11.36 -9.15 3.59
CA ALA A 112 11.26 -7.97 4.44
C ALA A 112 9.93 -7.93 5.23
N LEU A 113 8.80 -8.22 4.55
CA LEU A 113 7.48 -8.32 5.17
C LEU A 113 7.41 -9.44 6.22
N LEU A 114 7.91 -10.63 5.90
CA LEU A 114 7.95 -11.75 6.85
C LEU A 114 8.81 -11.40 8.07
N GLY A 115 9.92 -10.70 7.89
CA GLY A 115 10.75 -10.20 8.98
C GLY A 115 10.02 -9.22 9.89
N VAL A 116 9.22 -8.31 9.31
CA VAL A 116 8.35 -7.41 10.07
C VAL A 116 7.31 -8.19 10.88
N LEU A 117 6.53 -9.04 10.22
CA LEU A 117 5.45 -9.80 10.86
C LEU A 117 5.97 -10.70 11.99
N THR A 118 7.09 -11.38 11.76
CA THR A 118 7.74 -12.24 12.76
C THR A 118 8.13 -11.43 14.00
N LYS A 119 8.78 -10.27 13.83
CA LYS A 119 9.18 -9.40 14.94
C LYS A 119 7.99 -8.90 15.75
N GLU A 120 6.93 -8.45 15.08
CA GLU A 120 5.73 -7.95 15.77
C GLU A 120 5.00 -9.07 16.51
N CYS A 121 4.91 -10.27 15.94
CA CYS A 121 4.38 -11.45 16.65
C CYS A 121 5.17 -11.75 17.93
N TYR A 122 6.50 -11.72 17.89
CA TYR A 122 7.32 -11.94 19.08
C TYR A 122 7.08 -10.87 20.16
N LYS A 123 6.99 -9.59 19.79
CA LYS A 123 6.69 -8.51 20.75
C LYS A 123 5.34 -8.72 21.43
N LEU A 124 4.31 -9.09 20.67
CA LEU A 124 2.97 -9.34 21.21
C LEU A 124 2.93 -10.54 22.15
N LEU A 125 3.75 -11.58 21.90
CA LEU A 125 3.87 -12.72 22.80
C LEU A 125 4.57 -12.34 24.09
N GLN A 126 5.63 -11.52 24.03
CA GLN A 126 6.35 -11.04 25.21
C GLN A 126 5.52 -10.08 26.06
N ALA A 127 4.67 -9.23 25.45
CA ALA A 127 3.82 -8.30 26.18
C ALA A 127 2.64 -8.96 26.93
N LYS A 128 2.41 -10.27 26.72
CA LYS A 128 1.35 -11.05 27.39
C LYS A 128 1.86 -11.89 28.56
N LEU A 129 3.17 -11.87 28.82
CA LEU A 129 3.84 -12.50 29.96
C LEU A 129 4.23 -11.42 30.97
#